data_AF-A0A4D5RRK4-F1
#
_entry.id   AF-A0A4D5RRK4-F1
#
_cell.length_a   1.000
_cell.length_b   1.000
_cell.length_c   1.000
_cell.angle_alpha   90.00
_cell.angle_beta   90.00
_cell.angle_gamma   90.00
#
_symmetry.space_group_name_H-M   'P 1'
#
loop_
_entity.id
_entity.type
_entity.pdbx_description
1 polymer ?
#
loop_
_entity_poly.entity_id
_entity_poly.type
_entity_poly.pdbx_seq_one_letter_code
_entity_poly.pdbx_strand_id
1 'polypeptide(L)'
;TNMAAPMEQSRHWSISTPAHTLLGGDFNCVTRAKDSSKGLRQDSSIAELKKLLRDFDLQDVTEFVQAPSPGFTNCQGECHSRQDRIYASSGLAANTIAYNVIPVAFSDHALVTAQIGKEKKKQNCDSSWKTWKLNESALEEEELQQELKRLITEKAKSHEVNAEHWELLKEEIKMSAINFCQKKSMERKSVKRNLMKTLQTLIREENLTPGLFTADIQQCKAQLLEQLEEEYRGAMVRSRLRTLERSEDPTKIFKTRERERACHNNIHELQSGENILSKPEEKEL
;
A
#
# COMPACT_ATOMS: atom_id res chain seq x y z
N THR A 1 -19.58 -56.16 32.45
CA THR A 1 -18.47 -55.24 32.18
C THR A 1 -18.26 -55.16 30.68
N ASN A 2 -18.87 -54.15 30.06
CA ASN A 2 -18.51 -53.66 28.73
C ASN A 2 -19.25 -52.33 28.57
N MET A 3 -18.62 -51.26 29.05
CA MET A 3 -19.02 -49.90 28.67
C MET A 3 -18.22 -49.54 27.42
N ALA A 4 -18.91 -49.50 26.28
CA ALA A 4 -18.36 -48.92 25.06
C ALA A 4 -18.19 -47.41 25.28
N ALA A 5 -16.99 -46.91 25.05
CA ALA A 5 -16.69 -45.48 25.05
C ALA A 5 -17.46 -44.77 23.91
N PRO A 6 -17.94 -43.54 24.10
CA PRO A 6 -18.58 -42.80 23.01
C PRO A 6 -17.51 -42.37 21.99
N MET A 7 -17.75 -42.66 20.71
CA MET A 7 -17.00 -42.06 19.60
C MET A 7 -17.12 -40.54 19.67
N GLU A 8 -16.01 -39.88 19.95
CA GLU A 8 -15.85 -38.44 19.81
C GLU A 8 -16.06 -38.06 18.35
N GLN A 9 -17.23 -37.50 18.02
CA GLN A 9 -17.48 -36.90 16.72
C GLN A 9 -16.52 -35.72 16.53
N SER A 10 -15.51 -35.89 15.69
CA SER A 10 -14.66 -34.81 15.21
C SER A 10 -15.55 -33.72 14.61
N ARG A 11 -15.63 -32.58 15.29
CA ARG A 11 -16.33 -31.38 14.82
C ARG A 11 -15.68 -30.92 13.52
N HIS A 12 -16.20 -31.40 12.39
CA HIS A 12 -15.92 -30.80 11.09
C HIS A 12 -16.56 -29.41 11.10
N TRP A 13 -15.75 -28.38 11.34
CA TRP A 13 -16.11 -27.03 10.96
C TRP A 13 -16.10 -27.03 9.43
N SER A 14 -17.25 -27.25 8.81
CA SER A 14 -17.40 -26.99 7.38
C SER A 14 -17.75 -25.52 7.24
N ILE A 15 -16.87 -24.74 6.61
CA ILE A 15 -17.28 -23.44 6.06
C ILE A 15 -18.16 -23.76 4.84
N SER A 16 -19.40 -24.18 5.07
CA SER A 16 -20.40 -24.29 4.02
C SER A 16 -21.00 -22.90 3.85
N THR A 17 -20.44 -22.13 2.92
CA THR A 17 -20.96 -20.81 2.56
C THR A 17 -21.35 -20.80 1.09
N PRO A 18 -22.53 -20.28 0.74
CA PRO A 18 -22.90 -20.03 -0.66
C PRO A 18 -22.14 -18.85 -1.27
N ALA A 19 -21.33 -18.13 -0.48
CA ALA A 19 -20.57 -16.99 -0.94
C ALA A 19 -19.29 -17.40 -1.70
N HIS A 20 -18.90 -16.59 -2.68
CA HIS A 20 -17.58 -16.70 -3.28
C HIS A 20 -16.50 -16.51 -2.22
N THR A 21 -15.52 -17.41 -2.20
CA THR A 21 -14.47 -17.44 -1.19
C THR A 21 -13.14 -16.99 -1.78
N LEU A 22 -12.42 -16.16 -1.03
CA LEU A 22 -11.02 -15.80 -1.28
C LEU A 22 -10.19 -16.25 -0.08
N LEU A 23 -9.12 -16.97 -0.35
CA LEU A 23 -8.16 -17.41 0.64
C LEU A 23 -6.78 -16.93 0.21
N GLY A 24 -6.17 -16.02 0.97
CA GLY A 24 -4.85 -15.48 0.65
C GLY A 24 -3.97 -15.39 1.88
N GLY A 25 -2.67 -15.61 1.69
CA GLY A 25 -1.70 -15.55 2.77
C GLY A 25 -0.39 -16.24 2.42
N ASP A 26 0.48 -16.33 3.42
CA ASP A 26 1.69 -17.14 3.40
C ASP A 26 1.37 -18.55 3.90
N PHE A 27 1.49 -19.53 3.02
CA PHE A 27 1.20 -20.93 3.34
C PHE A 27 2.42 -21.71 3.83
N ASN A 28 3.61 -21.10 3.83
CA ASN A 28 4.89 -21.73 4.20
C ASN A 28 5.15 -23.08 3.49
N CYS A 29 4.54 -23.30 2.31
CA CYS A 29 4.66 -24.53 1.56
C CYS A 29 4.76 -24.26 0.05
N VAL A 30 5.49 -25.15 -0.63
CA VAL A 30 5.68 -25.10 -2.08
C VAL A 30 4.87 -26.24 -2.69
N THR A 31 3.92 -25.95 -3.56
CA THR A 31 3.02 -26.98 -4.12
C THR A 31 3.48 -27.54 -5.47
N ARG A 32 4.38 -26.84 -6.18
CA ARG A 32 4.88 -27.19 -7.51
C ARG A 32 6.38 -26.99 -7.58
N ALA A 33 7.11 -27.83 -8.33
CA ALA A 33 8.56 -27.72 -8.45
C ALA A 33 9.02 -26.35 -9.02
N LYS A 34 8.26 -25.78 -9.95
CA LYS A 34 8.52 -24.43 -10.51
C LYS A 34 8.42 -23.29 -9.49
N ASP A 35 7.80 -23.54 -8.35
CA ASP A 35 7.56 -22.56 -7.29
C ASP A 35 8.72 -22.55 -6.27
N SER A 36 9.87 -23.19 -6.57
CA SER A 36 11.07 -23.23 -5.72
C SER A 36 12.35 -23.28 -6.55
N SER A 37 13.39 -22.51 -6.16
CA SER A 37 14.72 -22.56 -6.77
C SER A 37 15.48 -23.86 -6.46
N LYS A 38 15.16 -24.53 -5.34
CA LYS A 38 15.81 -25.76 -4.88
C LYS A 38 14.97 -27.02 -5.11
N GLY A 39 13.89 -26.91 -5.89
CA GLY A 39 12.96 -28.01 -6.15
C GLY A 39 11.93 -28.22 -5.04
N LEU A 40 11.08 -29.23 -5.23
CA LEU A 40 9.95 -29.53 -4.34
C LEU A 40 10.38 -30.42 -3.18
N ARG A 41 10.21 -29.94 -1.94
CA ARG A 41 10.25 -30.80 -0.74
C ARG A 41 8.82 -31.22 -0.42
N GLN A 42 8.57 -32.52 -0.36
CA GLN A 42 7.25 -33.03 0.00
C GLN A 42 7.13 -33.19 1.53
N ASP A 43 6.07 -32.64 2.10
CA ASP A 43 5.68 -32.86 3.48
C ASP A 43 4.15 -33.06 3.58
N SER A 44 3.66 -33.36 4.78
CA SER A 44 2.23 -33.55 5.05
C SER A 44 1.40 -32.29 4.85
N SER A 45 1.99 -31.10 5.00
CA SER A 45 1.29 -29.82 4.86
C SER A 45 0.78 -29.61 3.42
N ILE A 46 1.52 -30.09 2.42
CA ILE A 46 1.12 -30.03 1.01
C ILE A 46 -0.13 -30.90 0.77
N ALA A 47 -0.21 -32.07 1.41
CA ALA A 47 -1.35 -32.96 1.28
C ALA A 47 -2.61 -32.34 1.90
N GLU A 48 -2.48 -31.76 3.09
CA GLU A 48 -3.58 -31.07 3.78
C GLU A 48 -4.04 -29.82 3.03
N LEU A 49 -3.11 -28.99 2.54
CA LEU A 49 -3.48 -27.83 1.73
C LEU A 49 -4.21 -28.28 0.45
N LYS A 50 -3.70 -29.29 -0.25
CA LYS A 50 -4.39 -29.82 -1.44
C LYS A 50 -5.76 -30.39 -1.12
N LYS A 51 -5.95 -31.00 0.04
CA LYS A 51 -7.25 -31.50 0.49
C LYS A 51 -8.21 -30.33 0.74
N LEU A 52 -7.78 -29.33 1.51
CA LEU A 52 -8.55 -28.11 1.76
C LEU A 52 -8.96 -27.42 0.44
N LEU A 53 -8.03 -27.27 -0.51
CA LEU A 53 -8.33 -26.64 -1.79
C LEU A 53 -9.40 -27.41 -2.59
N ARG A 54 -9.36 -28.75 -2.55
CA ARG A 54 -10.37 -29.59 -3.21
C ARG A 54 -11.72 -29.54 -2.50
N ASP A 55 -11.73 -29.65 -1.17
CA ASP A 55 -12.96 -29.72 -0.38
C ASP A 55 -13.78 -28.43 -0.45
N PHE A 56 -13.13 -27.28 -0.72
CA PHE A 56 -13.76 -25.97 -0.83
C PHE A 56 -13.76 -25.36 -2.25
N ASP A 57 -13.44 -26.16 -3.28
CA ASP A 57 -13.38 -25.72 -4.69
C ASP A 57 -12.55 -24.44 -4.90
N LEU A 58 -11.38 -24.39 -4.25
CA LEU A 58 -10.46 -23.26 -4.30
C LEU A 58 -9.35 -23.52 -5.31
N GLN A 59 -9.17 -22.58 -6.23
CA GLN A 59 -8.19 -22.65 -7.31
C GLN A 59 -7.18 -21.53 -7.20
N ASP A 60 -5.93 -21.82 -7.56
CA ASP A 60 -4.84 -20.86 -7.53
C ASP A 60 -5.07 -19.83 -8.65
N VAL A 61 -5.22 -18.54 -8.29
CA VAL A 61 -5.57 -17.51 -9.28
C VAL A 61 -4.53 -17.37 -10.40
N THR A 62 -3.30 -17.84 -10.17
CA THR A 62 -2.23 -17.86 -11.18
C THR A 62 -2.47 -18.87 -12.32
N GLU A 63 -3.46 -19.75 -12.20
CA GLU A 63 -3.84 -20.69 -13.27
C GLU A 63 -4.66 -20.03 -14.37
N PHE A 64 -5.24 -18.86 -14.10
CA PHE A 64 -6.15 -18.15 -15.01
C PHE A 64 -5.52 -16.92 -15.68
N VAL A 65 -4.28 -16.58 -15.34
CA VAL A 65 -3.59 -15.39 -15.82
C VAL A 65 -2.11 -15.67 -16.03
N GLN A 66 -1.48 -14.93 -16.94
CA GLN A 66 -0.04 -14.99 -17.10
C GLN A 66 0.65 -14.43 -15.85
N ALA A 67 1.17 -15.32 -15.01
CA ALA A 67 1.91 -14.96 -13.80
C ALA A 67 3.38 -14.59 -14.15
N PRO A 68 4.01 -13.72 -13.35
CA PRO A 68 5.45 -13.47 -13.45
C PRO A 68 6.27 -14.79 -13.33
N SER A 69 7.38 -14.85 -14.05
CA SER A 69 8.31 -15.99 -14.02
C SER A 69 9.77 -15.49 -13.95
N PRO A 70 10.56 -15.87 -12.92
CA PRO A 70 10.17 -16.68 -11.77
C PRO A 70 9.25 -15.89 -10.83
N GLY A 71 8.07 -16.43 -10.50
CA GLY A 71 7.04 -15.78 -9.68
C GLY A 71 7.24 -15.98 -8.18
N PHE A 72 8.49 -15.98 -7.72
CA PHE A 72 8.84 -16.19 -6.31
C PHE A 72 8.37 -15.03 -5.45
N THR A 73 7.87 -15.36 -4.27
CA THR A 73 7.31 -14.38 -3.32
C THR A 73 8.16 -14.25 -2.08
N ASN A 74 9.04 -15.21 -1.78
CA ASN A 74 10.02 -15.15 -0.71
C ASN A 74 11.42 -15.42 -1.28
N CYS A 75 12.35 -14.50 -1.03
CA CYS A 75 13.74 -14.60 -1.48
C CYS A 75 14.69 -14.45 -0.28
N GLN A 76 15.30 -15.57 0.16
CA GLN A 76 16.25 -15.61 1.27
C GLN A 76 17.58 -16.22 0.81
N GLY A 77 18.59 -15.38 0.58
CA GLY A 77 19.89 -15.80 0.04
C GLY A 77 19.69 -16.56 -1.27
N GLU A 78 20.20 -17.80 -1.34
CA GLU A 78 20.04 -18.67 -2.51
C GLU A 78 18.72 -19.45 -2.56
N CYS A 79 17.87 -19.32 -1.54
CA CYS A 79 16.61 -20.06 -1.43
C CYS A 79 15.44 -19.14 -1.80
N HIS A 80 14.87 -19.34 -2.99
CA HIS A 80 13.72 -18.56 -3.45
C HIS A 80 12.53 -19.48 -3.67
N SER A 81 11.35 -19.00 -3.31
CA SER A 81 10.14 -19.80 -3.44
C SER A 81 8.88 -18.95 -3.50
N ARG A 82 7.80 -19.54 -4.02
CA ARG A 82 6.47 -18.96 -4.06
C ARG A 82 5.59 -19.63 -3.00
N GLN A 83 5.49 -18.99 -1.84
CA GLN A 83 4.75 -19.46 -0.67
C GLN A 83 3.52 -18.59 -0.38
N ASP A 84 3.55 -17.33 -0.80
CA ASP A 84 2.43 -16.40 -0.73
C ASP A 84 1.51 -16.62 -1.93
N ARG A 85 0.24 -16.94 -1.65
CA ARG A 85 -0.73 -17.33 -2.69
C ARG A 85 -2.07 -16.69 -2.44
N ILE A 86 -2.82 -16.56 -3.52
CA ILE A 86 -4.24 -16.21 -3.50
C ILE A 86 -4.97 -17.35 -4.19
N TYR A 87 -5.90 -17.95 -3.46
CA TYR A 87 -6.85 -18.93 -3.95
C TYR A 87 -8.24 -18.30 -3.97
N ALA A 88 -9.02 -18.68 -4.96
CA ALA A 88 -10.39 -18.21 -5.11
C ALA A 88 -11.30 -19.38 -5.47
N SER A 89 -12.57 -19.32 -5.03
CA SER A 89 -13.59 -20.25 -5.52
C SER A 89 -13.62 -20.25 -7.05
N SER A 90 -13.79 -21.41 -7.68
CA SER A 90 -13.71 -21.59 -9.15
C SER A 90 -14.36 -20.47 -9.98
N GLY A 91 -15.62 -20.14 -9.71
CA GLY A 91 -16.37 -19.10 -10.43
C GLY A 91 -15.79 -17.70 -10.28
N LEU A 92 -15.06 -17.43 -9.20
CA LEU A 92 -14.36 -16.17 -8.98
C LEU A 92 -12.95 -16.21 -9.58
N ALA A 93 -12.22 -17.33 -9.43
CA ALA A 93 -10.87 -17.51 -9.95
C ALA A 93 -10.80 -17.30 -11.47
N ALA A 94 -11.80 -17.82 -12.21
CA ALA A 94 -11.92 -17.66 -13.65
C ALA A 94 -12.04 -16.20 -14.12
N ASN A 95 -12.41 -15.27 -13.22
CA ASN A 95 -12.51 -13.85 -13.51
C ASN A 95 -11.23 -13.07 -13.16
N THR A 96 -10.12 -13.76 -12.85
CA THR A 96 -8.84 -13.11 -12.57
C THR A 96 -8.29 -12.51 -13.86
N ILE A 97 -7.98 -11.22 -13.83
CA ILE A 97 -7.46 -10.48 -14.99
C ILE A 97 -6.01 -10.01 -14.82
N ALA A 98 -5.51 -9.94 -13.58
CA ALA A 98 -4.12 -9.61 -13.31
C ALA A 98 -3.63 -10.29 -12.03
N TYR A 99 -2.35 -10.66 -12.02
CA TYR A 99 -1.65 -11.15 -10.85
C TYR A 99 -0.24 -10.55 -10.83
N ASN A 100 0.12 -9.88 -9.74
CA ASN A 100 1.43 -9.24 -9.61
C ASN A 100 2.13 -9.67 -8.32
N VAL A 101 3.44 -9.84 -8.43
CA VAL A 101 4.36 -10.02 -7.30
C VAL A 101 5.27 -8.80 -7.24
N ILE A 102 5.17 -8.03 -6.18
CA ILE A 102 5.82 -6.72 -6.04
C ILE A 102 6.78 -6.78 -4.85
N PRO A 103 8.10 -6.75 -5.06
CA PRO A 103 9.04 -6.75 -3.94
C PRO A 103 8.84 -5.50 -3.08
N VAL A 104 9.03 -5.66 -1.76
CA VAL A 104 8.95 -4.56 -0.80
C VAL A 104 10.27 -4.43 -0.04
N ALA A 105 10.52 -3.22 0.48
CA ALA A 105 11.79 -2.91 1.13
C ALA A 105 11.88 -3.42 2.58
N PHE A 106 10.74 -3.57 3.25
CA PHE A 106 10.66 -3.90 4.68
C PHE A 106 10.47 -5.39 4.97
N SER A 107 10.50 -6.26 3.95
CA SER A 107 10.33 -7.70 4.10
C SER A 107 11.12 -8.44 3.03
N ASP A 108 11.47 -9.67 3.33
CA ASP A 108 11.94 -10.72 2.43
C ASP A 108 10.80 -11.35 1.60
N HIS A 109 9.55 -11.20 2.04
CA HIS A 109 8.37 -11.49 1.25
C HIS A 109 8.00 -10.32 0.32
N ALA A 110 7.47 -10.66 -0.86
CA ALA A 110 6.91 -9.73 -1.83
C ALA A 110 5.40 -9.59 -1.61
N LEU A 111 4.88 -8.40 -1.91
CA LEU A 111 3.44 -8.17 -1.95
C LEU A 111 2.83 -8.93 -3.13
N VAL A 112 1.89 -9.82 -2.84
CA VAL A 112 1.07 -10.50 -3.83
C VAL A 112 -0.24 -9.77 -4.02
N THR A 113 -0.61 -9.49 -5.27
CA THR A 113 -1.89 -8.87 -5.62
C THR A 113 -2.56 -9.63 -6.75
N ALA A 114 -3.89 -9.76 -6.68
CA ALA A 114 -4.71 -10.27 -7.76
C ALA A 114 -5.86 -9.29 -8.02
N GLN A 115 -6.17 -9.07 -9.30
CA GLN A 115 -7.34 -8.30 -9.71
C GLN A 115 -8.35 -9.28 -10.31
N ILE A 116 -9.55 -9.30 -9.73
CA ILE A 116 -10.62 -10.20 -10.12
C ILE A 116 -11.86 -9.38 -10.50
N GLY A 117 -12.42 -9.68 -11.67
CA GLY A 117 -13.56 -8.97 -12.22
C GLY A 117 -13.19 -7.68 -12.94
N LYS A 118 -14.18 -6.80 -13.14
CA LYS A 118 -14.03 -5.58 -13.95
C LYS A 118 -13.35 -4.47 -13.15
N GLU A 119 -12.46 -3.75 -13.82
CA GLU A 119 -11.86 -2.53 -13.27
C GLU A 119 -12.96 -1.48 -13.06
N LYS A 120 -13.24 -1.14 -11.80
CA LYS A 120 -14.07 0.04 -11.51
C LYS A 120 -13.25 1.27 -11.88
N LYS A 121 -13.80 2.12 -12.75
CA LYS A 121 -13.22 3.45 -13.00
C LYS A 121 -13.07 4.14 -11.65
N LYS A 122 -11.83 4.48 -11.27
CA LYS A 122 -11.62 5.36 -10.12
C LYS A 122 -12.36 6.65 -10.41
N GLN A 123 -13.31 7.01 -9.55
CA GLN A 123 -13.77 8.39 -9.52
C GLN A 123 -12.55 9.22 -9.16
N ASN A 124 -12.21 10.18 -10.01
CA ASN A 124 -11.27 11.21 -9.63
C ASN A 124 -11.88 11.92 -8.43
N CYS A 125 -11.31 11.70 -7.26
CA CYS A 125 -11.57 12.59 -6.15
C CYS A 125 -10.90 13.91 -6.51
N ASP A 126 -11.71 14.93 -6.78
CA ASP A 126 -11.19 16.27 -6.99
C ASP A 126 -10.32 16.62 -5.78
N SER A 127 -9.04 16.91 -6.05
CA SER A 127 -8.12 17.40 -5.04
C SER A 127 -8.57 18.80 -4.67
N SER A 128 -9.50 18.88 -3.71
CA SER A 128 -9.99 20.15 -3.20
C SER A 128 -8.84 20.91 -2.55
N TRP A 129 -8.40 21.96 -3.23
CA TRP A 129 -7.41 22.93 -2.73
C TRP A 129 -7.85 23.61 -1.43
N LYS A 130 -9.16 23.58 -1.11
CA LYS A 130 -9.74 24.13 0.13
C LYS A 130 -9.17 23.49 1.40
N THR A 131 -8.55 22.31 1.31
CA THR A 131 -7.96 21.58 2.45
C THR A 131 -6.43 21.58 2.48
N TRP A 132 -5.77 22.33 1.60
CA TRP A 132 -4.30 22.36 1.56
C TRP A 132 -3.72 22.99 2.84
N LYS A 133 -2.66 22.37 3.37
CA LYS A 133 -1.91 22.84 4.53
C LYS A 133 -0.44 22.85 4.19
N LEU A 134 0.22 23.97 4.47
CA LEU A 134 1.67 24.08 4.33
C LEU A 134 2.35 23.22 5.40
N ASN A 135 3.33 22.43 4.98
CA ASN A 135 4.25 21.79 5.91
C ASN A 135 5.30 22.82 6.35
N GLU A 136 5.44 23.05 7.65
CA GLU A 136 6.34 24.05 8.22
C GLU A 136 7.80 23.82 7.79
N SER A 137 8.23 22.57 7.69
CA SER A 137 9.59 22.23 7.24
C SER A 137 9.91 22.73 5.82
N ALA A 138 8.88 23.01 4.99
CA ALA A 138 9.12 23.58 3.66
C ALA A 138 9.66 25.02 3.74
N LEU A 139 9.38 25.75 4.82
CA LEU A 139 9.88 27.11 5.05
C LEU A 139 11.38 27.15 5.41
N GLU A 140 11.96 26.01 5.76
CA GLU A 140 13.40 25.88 6.05
C GLU A 140 14.23 25.77 4.76
N GLU A 141 13.61 25.45 3.62
CA GLU A 141 14.30 25.27 2.34
C GLU A 141 14.74 26.63 1.76
N GLU A 142 16.05 26.81 1.52
CA GLU A 142 16.59 28.07 1.01
C GLU A 142 15.98 28.48 -0.35
N GLU A 143 15.69 27.51 -1.23
CA GLU A 143 15.06 27.76 -2.54
C GLU A 143 13.69 28.45 -2.36
N LEU A 144 12.86 27.99 -1.42
CA LEU A 144 11.57 28.61 -1.15
C LEU A 144 11.74 29.97 -0.47
N GLN A 145 12.65 30.08 0.50
CA GLN A 145 12.89 31.35 1.19
C GLN A 145 13.33 32.45 0.22
N GLN A 146 14.22 32.13 -0.72
CA GLN A 146 14.69 33.07 -1.74
C GLN A 146 13.56 33.49 -2.67
N GLU A 147 12.75 32.53 -3.13
CA GLU A 147 11.59 32.77 -3.98
C GLU A 147 10.57 33.72 -3.31
N LEU A 148 10.21 33.42 -2.07
CA LEU A 148 9.25 34.24 -1.30
C LEU A 148 9.80 35.64 -1.00
N LYS A 149 11.09 35.75 -0.62
CA LYS A 149 11.75 37.06 -0.41
C LYS A 149 11.75 37.89 -1.68
N ARG A 150 12.04 37.29 -2.83
CA ARG A 150 12.00 37.97 -4.13
C ARG A 150 10.60 38.51 -4.41
N LEU A 151 9.59 37.66 -4.29
CA LEU A 151 8.19 38.00 -4.55
C LEU A 151 7.71 39.16 -3.68
N ILE A 152 7.99 39.10 -2.37
CA ILE A 152 7.66 40.18 -1.42
C ILE A 152 8.38 41.48 -1.81
N THR A 153 9.67 41.41 -2.12
CA THR A 153 10.49 42.59 -2.44
C THR A 153 10.05 43.25 -3.75
N GLU A 154 9.68 42.49 -4.76
CA GLU A 154 9.19 43.01 -6.04
C GLU A 154 7.83 43.69 -5.91
N LYS A 155 6.92 43.09 -5.14
CA LYS A 155 5.60 43.69 -4.88
C LYS A 155 5.67 44.93 -4.01
N ALA A 156 6.56 44.95 -3.02
CA ALA A 156 6.80 46.14 -2.18
C ALA A 156 7.33 47.35 -2.97
N LYS A 157 7.97 47.13 -4.14
CA LYS A 157 8.49 48.22 -5.00
C LYS A 157 7.45 48.81 -5.95
N SER A 158 6.36 48.11 -6.24
CA SER A 158 5.50 48.40 -7.39
C SER A 158 4.19 49.09 -7.05
N HIS A 159 3.73 49.07 -5.79
CA HIS A 159 2.40 49.56 -5.41
C HIS A 159 2.39 50.26 -4.04
N GLU A 160 1.50 51.23 -3.85
CA GLU A 160 1.08 51.64 -2.51
C GLU A 160 0.38 50.45 -1.84
N VAL A 161 0.87 50.04 -0.67
CA VAL A 161 0.35 48.90 0.07
C VAL A 161 -1.06 49.23 0.57
N ASN A 162 -2.07 48.70 -0.12
CA ASN A 162 -3.47 48.74 0.31
C ASN A 162 -3.96 47.31 0.58
N ALA A 163 -5.18 47.18 1.11
CA ALA A 163 -5.75 45.88 1.47
C ALA A 163 -5.84 44.91 0.28
N GLU A 164 -6.17 45.40 -0.92
CA GLU A 164 -6.27 44.58 -2.12
C GLU A 164 -4.91 44.02 -2.55
N HIS A 165 -3.87 44.86 -2.59
CA HIS A 165 -2.51 44.42 -2.88
C HIS A 165 -2.00 43.40 -1.85
N TRP A 166 -2.39 43.56 -0.59
CA TRP A 166 -2.05 42.59 0.46
C TRP A 166 -2.72 41.22 0.24
N GLU A 167 -4.01 41.19 -0.15
CA GLU A 167 -4.69 39.94 -0.48
C GLU A 167 -4.06 39.26 -1.71
N LEU A 168 -3.74 40.02 -2.76
CA LEU A 168 -3.06 39.48 -3.93
C LEU A 168 -1.68 38.90 -3.59
N LEU A 169 -0.89 39.61 -2.78
CA LEU A 169 0.42 39.13 -2.32
C LEU A 169 0.29 37.82 -1.54
N LYS A 170 -0.69 37.71 -0.64
CA LYS A 170 -0.93 36.47 0.11
C LYS A 170 -1.26 35.30 -0.80
N GLU A 171 -2.11 35.50 -1.79
CA GLU A 171 -2.47 34.43 -2.74
C GLU A 171 -1.27 34.03 -3.59
N GLU A 172 -0.46 34.98 -4.06
CA GLU A 172 0.76 34.69 -4.82
C GLU A 172 1.80 33.92 -3.98
N ILE A 173 2.03 34.31 -2.72
CA ILE A 173 2.89 33.58 -1.77
C ILE A 173 2.40 32.14 -1.59
N LYS A 174 1.10 31.99 -1.36
CA LYS A 174 0.47 30.68 -1.17
C LYS A 174 0.63 29.81 -2.42
N MET A 175 0.39 30.35 -3.60
CA MET A 175 0.56 29.62 -4.86
C MET A 175 2.02 29.25 -5.12
N SER A 176 2.96 30.13 -4.81
CA SER A 176 4.40 29.84 -4.89
C SER A 176 4.79 28.67 -3.96
N ALA A 177 4.36 28.71 -2.69
CA ALA A 177 4.61 27.65 -1.73
C ALA A 177 3.98 26.31 -2.14
N ILE A 178 2.75 26.34 -2.67
CA ILE A 178 2.05 25.17 -3.22
C ILE A 178 2.87 24.54 -4.35
N ASN A 179 3.26 25.35 -5.34
CA ASN A 179 3.99 24.87 -6.52
C ASN A 179 5.33 24.28 -6.13
N PHE A 180 6.05 24.93 -5.22
CA PHE A 180 7.30 24.42 -4.65
C PHE A 180 7.11 23.05 -3.98
N CYS A 181 6.12 22.94 -3.08
CA CYS A 181 5.83 21.69 -2.37
C CYS A 181 5.41 20.57 -3.33
N GLN A 182 4.65 20.90 -4.39
CA GLN A 182 4.26 19.95 -5.42
C GLN A 182 5.46 19.46 -6.22
N LYS A 183 6.36 20.36 -6.63
CA LYS A 183 7.62 20.02 -7.30
C LYS A 183 8.44 19.05 -6.45
N LYS A 184 8.71 19.39 -5.18
CA LYS A 184 9.43 18.51 -4.25
C LYS A 184 8.72 17.17 -4.05
N SER A 185 7.38 17.15 -3.95
CA SER A 185 6.60 15.92 -3.86
C SER A 185 6.75 15.03 -5.11
N MET A 186 6.75 15.64 -6.30
CA MET A 186 6.95 14.93 -7.56
C MET A 186 8.36 14.34 -7.66
N GLU A 187 9.39 15.11 -7.28
CA GLU A 187 10.78 14.65 -7.23
C GLU A 187 10.93 13.43 -6.31
N ARG A 188 10.43 13.51 -5.07
CA ARG A 188 10.45 12.39 -4.12
C ARG A 188 9.72 11.15 -4.65
N LYS A 189 8.53 11.35 -5.26
CA LYS A 189 7.79 10.25 -5.91
C LYS A 189 8.58 9.65 -7.06
N SER A 190 9.33 10.45 -7.81
CA SER A 190 10.20 9.99 -8.91
C SER A 190 11.35 9.15 -8.38
N VAL A 191 12.07 9.64 -7.36
CA VAL A 191 13.16 8.90 -6.69
C VAL A 191 12.67 7.55 -6.20
N LYS A 192 11.58 7.52 -5.42
CA LYS A 192 10.99 6.28 -4.93
C LYS A 192 10.57 5.33 -6.06
N ARG A 193 9.96 5.85 -7.13
CA ARG A 193 9.56 5.06 -8.30
C ARG A 193 10.78 4.43 -8.97
N ASN A 194 11.87 5.17 -9.12
CA ASN A 194 13.10 4.68 -9.72
C ASN A 194 13.73 3.59 -8.84
N LEU A 195 13.81 3.81 -7.53
CA LEU A 195 14.28 2.80 -6.58
C LEU A 195 13.42 1.52 -6.61
N MET A 196 12.09 1.65 -6.66
CA MET A 196 11.19 0.49 -6.80
C MET A 196 11.43 -0.28 -8.10
N LYS A 197 11.66 0.42 -9.22
CA LYS A 197 12.03 -0.22 -10.50
C LYS A 197 13.37 -0.93 -10.41
N THR A 198 14.37 -0.29 -9.81
CA THR A 198 15.69 -0.90 -9.58
C THR A 198 15.57 -2.16 -8.75
N LEU A 199 14.80 -2.12 -7.65
CA LEU A 199 14.56 -3.30 -6.80
C LEU A 199 13.86 -4.42 -7.59
N GLN A 200 12.87 -4.10 -8.42
CA GLN A 200 12.20 -5.09 -9.28
C GLN A 200 13.18 -5.75 -10.26
N THR A 201 14.06 -4.98 -10.89
CA THR A 201 15.10 -5.50 -11.78
C THR A 201 16.08 -6.38 -11.01
N LEU A 202 16.62 -5.91 -9.89
CA LEU A 202 17.58 -6.67 -9.08
C LEU A 202 16.99 -8.00 -8.60
N ILE A 203 15.75 -8.00 -8.11
CA ILE A 203 15.07 -9.24 -7.67
C ILE A 203 14.83 -10.19 -8.85
N ARG A 204 14.50 -9.67 -10.03
CA ARG A 204 14.34 -10.49 -11.23
C ARG A 204 15.65 -11.18 -11.60
N GLU A 205 16.76 -10.46 -11.61
CA GLU A 205 18.07 -11.03 -11.92
C GLU A 205 18.55 -12.00 -10.82
N GLU A 206 18.33 -11.65 -9.55
CA GLU A 206 18.62 -12.53 -8.41
C GLU A 206 17.84 -13.85 -8.50
N ASN A 207 16.57 -13.82 -8.92
CA ASN A 207 15.78 -15.02 -9.12
C ASN A 207 16.31 -15.93 -10.26
N LEU A 208 17.12 -15.39 -11.18
CA LEU A 208 17.79 -16.16 -12.25
C LEU A 208 19.17 -16.65 -11.83
N THR A 209 19.91 -15.84 -11.06
CA THR A 209 21.23 -16.16 -10.51
C THR A 209 21.27 -15.91 -9.01
N PRO A 210 20.74 -16.84 -8.19
CA PRO A 210 20.63 -16.64 -6.75
C PRO A 210 21.98 -16.39 -6.07
N GLY A 211 22.04 -15.39 -5.20
CA GLY A 211 23.20 -15.00 -4.42
C GLY A 211 24.05 -13.86 -5.01
N LEU A 212 23.89 -13.52 -6.29
CA LEU A 212 24.79 -12.57 -6.98
C LEU A 212 24.52 -11.10 -6.62
N PHE A 213 23.24 -10.72 -6.50
CA PHE A 213 22.80 -9.33 -6.31
C PHE A 213 22.34 -9.04 -4.88
N THR A 214 22.60 -9.95 -3.94
CA THR A 214 22.13 -9.83 -2.55
C THR A 214 22.56 -8.50 -1.91
N ALA A 215 23.81 -8.06 -2.11
CA ALA A 215 24.30 -6.79 -1.56
C ALA A 215 23.58 -5.56 -2.15
N ASP A 216 23.43 -5.52 -3.48
CA ASP A 216 22.74 -4.43 -4.19
C ASP A 216 21.26 -4.34 -3.80
N ILE A 217 20.61 -5.50 -3.61
CA ILE A 217 19.23 -5.58 -3.12
C ILE A 217 19.13 -4.98 -1.72
N GLN A 218 20.03 -5.34 -0.80
CA GLN A 218 20.02 -4.80 0.57
C GLN A 218 20.25 -3.29 0.57
N GLN A 219 21.18 -2.78 -0.25
CA GLN A 219 21.41 -1.35 -0.40
C GLN A 219 20.18 -0.63 -0.96
N CYS A 220 19.55 -1.16 -2.01
CA CYS A 220 18.36 -0.58 -2.61
C CYS A 220 17.16 -0.58 -1.64
N LYS A 221 16.98 -1.67 -0.87
CA LYS A 221 15.98 -1.75 0.20
C LYS A 221 16.24 -0.72 1.29
N ALA A 222 17.48 -0.52 1.73
CA ALA A 222 17.83 0.48 2.73
C ALA A 222 17.48 1.91 2.25
N GLN A 223 17.82 2.26 1.01
CA GLN A 223 17.44 3.56 0.43
C GLN A 223 15.92 3.74 0.32
N LEU A 224 15.18 2.68 -0.04
CA LEU A 224 13.71 2.72 -0.05
C LEU A 224 13.12 2.90 1.36
N LEU A 225 13.71 2.28 2.38
CA LEU A 225 13.27 2.40 3.77
C LEU A 225 13.45 3.84 4.28
N GLU A 226 14.55 4.50 3.94
CA GLU A 226 14.78 5.91 4.26
C GLU A 226 13.68 6.80 3.67
N GLN A 227 13.31 6.59 2.40
CA GLN A 227 12.21 7.31 1.76
C GLN A 227 10.85 7.02 2.43
N LEU A 228 10.64 5.79 2.91
CA LEU A 228 9.39 5.40 3.59
C LEU A 228 9.29 5.98 5.00
N GLU A 229 10.41 6.12 5.71
CA GLU A 229 10.45 6.64 7.06
C GLU A 229 9.90 8.07 7.14
N GLU A 230 10.26 8.92 6.17
CA GLU A 230 9.70 10.28 6.08
C GLU A 230 8.18 10.26 5.85
N GLU A 231 7.68 9.34 5.02
CA GLU A 231 6.24 9.17 4.83
C GLU A 231 5.54 8.70 6.12
N TYR A 232 6.19 7.83 6.89
CA TYR A 232 5.68 7.36 8.19
C TYR A 232 5.67 8.46 9.24
N ARG A 233 6.73 9.29 9.31
CA ARG A 233 6.76 10.49 10.17
C ARG A 233 5.61 11.44 9.83
N GLY A 234 5.39 11.70 8.54
CA GLY A 234 4.26 12.52 8.09
C GLY A 234 2.91 11.92 8.47
N ALA A 235 2.73 10.61 8.29
CA ALA A 235 1.51 9.91 8.67
C ALA A 235 1.28 9.95 10.19
N MET A 236 2.34 9.83 10.99
CA MET A 236 2.28 9.93 12.44
C MET A 236 1.72 11.28 12.88
N VAL A 237 2.25 12.40 12.34
CA VAL A 237 1.74 13.75 12.62
C VAL A 237 0.26 13.88 12.23
N ARG A 238 -0.11 13.40 11.03
CA ARG A 238 -1.49 13.51 10.52
C ARG A 238 -2.47 12.59 11.22
N SER A 239 -2.02 11.48 11.80
CA SER A 239 -2.84 10.61 12.65
C SER A 239 -3.23 11.30 13.96
N ARG A 240 -2.53 12.38 14.37
CA ARG A 240 -2.71 13.07 15.66
C ARG A 240 -2.64 12.15 16.88
N LEU A 241 -2.01 10.99 16.74
CA LEU A 241 -1.77 10.13 17.88
C LEU A 241 -0.76 10.84 18.79
N ARG A 242 -1.21 11.27 19.97
CA ARG A 242 -0.28 11.62 21.05
C ARG A 242 0.35 10.30 21.46
N THR A 243 1.63 10.12 21.19
CA THR A 243 2.43 8.98 21.65
C THR A 243 2.19 8.82 23.15
N LEU A 244 1.34 7.86 23.55
CA LEU A 244 1.22 7.48 24.96
C LEU A 244 2.53 6.80 25.41
N GLU A 245 3.34 6.32 24.45
CA GLU A 245 4.68 5.82 24.65
C GLU A 245 5.64 6.55 23.69
N ARG A 246 6.56 7.34 24.24
CA ARG A 246 7.54 8.18 23.53
C ARG A 246 8.59 7.38 22.73
N SER A 247 8.42 6.06 22.58
CA SER A 247 9.44 5.13 22.06
C SER A 247 9.04 4.37 20.80
N GLU A 248 7.86 4.61 20.20
CA GLU A 248 7.50 3.95 18.95
C GLU A 248 8.15 4.64 17.75
N ASP A 249 9.04 3.92 17.04
CA ASP A 249 9.62 4.37 15.78
C ASP A 249 8.54 4.61 14.71
N PRO A 250 8.75 5.53 13.75
CA PRO A 250 7.83 5.75 12.63
C PRO A 250 7.67 4.49 11.79
N THR A 251 6.57 3.75 11.98
CA THR A 251 6.28 2.52 11.23
C THR A 251 5.02 2.61 10.36
N LYS A 252 4.79 1.57 9.56
CA LYS A 252 3.60 1.40 8.69
C LYS A 252 2.28 1.59 9.44
N ILE A 253 2.22 1.36 10.75
CA ILE A 253 1.01 1.50 11.56
C ILE A 253 0.41 2.91 11.47
N PHE A 254 1.25 3.94 11.37
CA PHE A 254 0.79 5.33 11.30
C PHE A 254 0.05 5.65 10.01
N LYS A 255 0.37 4.98 8.89
CA LYS A 255 -0.42 5.09 7.66
C LYS A 255 -1.81 4.48 7.80
N THR A 256 -1.93 3.38 8.52
CA THR A 256 -3.25 2.77 8.80
C THR A 256 -4.08 3.71 9.67
N ARG A 257 -3.50 4.21 10.77
CA ARG A 257 -4.19 5.15 11.68
C ARG A 257 -4.55 6.47 11.00
N GLU A 258 -3.69 6.99 10.14
CA GLU A 258 -4.00 8.16 9.30
C GLU A 258 -5.26 7.90 8.44
N ARG A 259 -5.34 6.74 7.78
CA ARG A 259 -6.50 6.37 6.95
C ARG A 259 -7.77 6.21 7.78
N GLU A 260 -7.70 5.56 8.94
CA GLU A 260 -8.83 5.40 9.86
C GLU A 260 -9.35 6.76 10.31
N ARG A 261 -8.45 7.66 10.71
CA ARG A 261 -8.79 9.03 11.08
C ARG A 261 -9.38 9.83 9.92
N ALA A 262 -8.84 9.69 8.71
CA ALA A 262 -9.37 10.34 7.53
C ALA A 262 -10.79 9.85 7.22
N CYS A 263 -11.04 8.54 7.34
CA CYS A 263 -12.37 7.94 7.19
C CYS A 263 -13.34 8.47 8.26
N HIS A 264 -12.93 8.47 9.53
CA HIS A 264 -13.76 8.91 10.65
C HIS A 264 -14.13 10.40 10.57
N ASN A 265 -13.20 11.25 10.14
CA ASN A 265 -13.46 12.69 9.99
C ASN A 265 -14.20 13.04 8.69
N ASN A 266 -14.48 12.06 7.82
CA ASN A 266 -15.18 12.31 6.58
C ASN A 266 -16.70 12.33 6.84
N ILE A 267 -17.31 13.50 6.72
CA ILE A 267 -18.75 13.66 6.91
C ILE A 267 -19.45 13.36 5.60
N HIS A 268 -19.91 12.11 5.45
CA HIS A 268 -20.66 11.68 4.28
C HIS A 268 -22.08 12.28 4.26
N GLU A 269 -22.74 12.35 5.41
CA GLU A 269 -24.14 12.76 5.53
C GLU A 269 -24.30 13.71 6.73
N LEU A 270 -25.18 14.70 6.58
CA LEU A 270 -25.61 15.58 7.66
C LEU A 270 -27.10 15.39 7.88
N GLN A 271 -27.51 15.07 9.11
CA GLN A 271 -28.91 15.03 9.48
C GLN A 271 -29.33 16.40 10.03
N SER A 272 -30.33 17.02 9.40
CA SER A 272 -30.97 18.25 9.87
C SER A 272 -32.47 17.99 10.02
N GLY A 273 -32.90 17.75 11.26
CA GLY A 273 -34.27 17.30 11.55
C GLY A 273 -34.56 15.90 10.97
N GLU A 274 -35.60 15.80 10.14
CA GLU A 274 -35.97 14.56 9.42
C GLU A 274 -35.22 14.38 8.09
N ASN A 275 -34.46 15.37 7.64
CA ASN A 275 -33.78 15.33 6.34
C ASN A 275 -32.33 14.87 6.46
N ILE A 276 -31.91 13.99 5.53
CA ILE A 276 -30.52 13.51 5.38
C ILE A 276 -29.91 14.19 4.16
N LEU A 277 -28.94 15.07 4.38
CA LEU A 277 -28.21 15.80 3.35
C LEU A 277 -26.93 15.04 2.99
N SER A 278 -26.93 14.40 1.83
CA SER A 278 -25.85 13.52 1.35
C SER A 278 -25.02 14.14 0.21
N LYS A 279 -25.44 15.29 -0.33
CA LYS A 279 -24.74 16.00 -1.40
C LYS A 279 -24.03 17.27 -0.88
N PRO A 280 -22.81 17.58 -1.34
CA PRO A 280 -22.07 18.78 -0.91
C PRO A 280 -22.82 20.10 -1.17
N GLU A 281 -23.63 20.16 -2.23
CA GLU A 281 -24.41 21.35 -2.64
C GLU A 281 -25.51 21.73 -1.63
N GLU A 282 -25.88 20.83 -0.74
CA GLU A 282 -26.92 21.05 0.28
C GLU A 282 -26.34 21.46 1.65
N LYS A 283 -25.00 21.51 1.78
CA LYS A 283 -24.29 21.77 3.06
C LYS A 283 -23.93 23.24 3.30
N GLU A 284 -24.38 24.17 2.44
CA GLU A 284 -24.15 25.63 2.57
C GLU A 284 -25.37 26.41 3.08
N LEU A 285 -26.29 25.77 3.82
CA LEU A 285 -27.39 26.44 4.53
C LEU A 285 -27.02 26.87 5.95
#